data_AF-A0A518B0D1-F1
#
_entry.id   AF-A0A518B0D1-F1
#
_cell.length_a   1.000
_cell.length_b   1.000
_cell.length_c   1.000
_cell.angle_alpha   90.00
_cell.angle_beta   90.00
_cell.angle_gamma   90.00
#
_symmetry.space_group_name_H-M   'P 1'
#
loop_
_entity.id
_entity.type
_entity.pdbx_description
1 polymer ?
#
loop_
_entity_poly.entity_id
_entity_poly.type
_entity_poly.pdbx_seq_one_letter_code
_entity_poly.pdbx_strand_id
1 'polypeptide(L)' 'MDQTLRHVGQMAREIGIDRQTLARAMAESRAKPAVIQGGISFFDEETFASIKRRFVAARAKCEGPL' A
#
# COMPACT_ATOMS: atom_id res chain seq x y z
N MET A 1 16.86 -3.04 -15.57
CA MET A 1 16.07 -3.01 -14.33
C MET A 1 14.62 -2.86 -14.75
N ASP A 2 13.86 -3.95 -14.75
CA ASP A 2 12.43 -3.94 -15.04
C ASP A 2 11.71 -3.29 -13.84
N GLN A 3 11.42 -2.00 -13.91
CA GLN A 3 10.61 -1.34 -12.88
C GLN A 3 9.16 -1.83 -13.03
N THR A 4 8.81 -2.87 -12.26
CA THR A 4 7.45 -3.42 -12.24
C THR A 4 6.56 -2.51 -11.41
N LEU A 5 5.89 -1.57 -12.07
CA LEU A 5 4.88 -0.71 -11.44
C LEU A 5 3.64 -1.54 -11.09
N ARG A 6 3.28 -1.58 -9.81
CA ARG A 6 2.07 -2.28 -9.33
C ARG A 6 0.94 -1.29 -9.14
N HIS A 7 -0.22 -1.61 -9.71
CA HIS A 7 -1.42 -0.80 -9.52
C HIS A 7 -2.00 -1.00 -8.10
N VAL A 8 -2.63 0.05 -7.57
CA VAL A 8 -3.24 0.08 -6.22
C VAL A 8 -4.13 -1.12 -5.90
N GLY A 9 -4.87 -1.63 -6.89
CA GLY A 9 -5.77 -2.78 -6.72
C GLY A 9 -5.04 -4.09 -6.43
N GLN A 10 -3.94 -4.37 -7.14
CA GLN A 10 -3.09 -5.53 -6.89
C GLN A 10 -2.37 -5.39 -5.55
N MET A 11 -1.87 -4.20 -5.24
CA MET A 11 -1.25 -3.92 -3.95
C MET A 11 -2.18 -4.19 -2.76
N ALA A 12 -3.43 -3.71 -2.81
CA ALA A 12 -4.43 -3.97 -1.77
C ALA A 12 -4.62 -5.48 -1.53
N ARG A 13 -4.72 -6.24 -2.62
CA ARG A 13 -4.91 -7.70 -2.59
C ARG A 13 -3.70 -8.44 -2.02
N GLU A 14 -2.48 -8.03 -2.37
CA GLU A 14 -1.25 -8.64 -1.85
C GLU A 14 -0.97 -8.31 -0.38
N ILE A 15 -1.37 -7.12 0.09
CA ILE A 15 -1.29 -6.75 1.50
C ILE A 15 -2.42 -7.40 2.31
N GLY A 16 -3.51 -7.82 1.64
CA GLY A 16 -4.68 -8.42 2.27
C GLY A 16 -5.59 -7.37 2.92
N ILE A 17 -5.66 -6.17 2.35
CA ILE A 17 -6.52 -5.07 2.82
C ILE A 17 -7.53 -4.69 1.75
N ASP A 18 -8.65 -4.12 2.17
CA ASP A 18 -9.63 -3.57 1.25
C ASP A 18 -9.09 -2.31 0.54
N ARG A 19 -9.57 -2.05 -0.68
CA ARG A 19 -9.21 -0.86 -1.45
C ARG A 19 -9.57 0.43 -0.72
N GLN A 20 -10.67 0.48 0.04
CA GLN A 20 -11.01 1.65 0.85
C GLN A 20 -9.97 1.92 1.93
N THR A 21 -9.47 0.88 2.60
CA THR A 21 -8.41 1.01 3.61
C THR A 21 -7.14 1.60 3.01
N LEU A 22 -6.76 1.11 1.82
CA LEU A 22 -5.61 1.65 1.10
C LEU A 22 -5.84 3.09 0.62
N ALA A 23 -7.03 3.40 0.10
CA ALA A 23 -7.41 4.75 -0.33
C ALA A 23 -7.39 5.75 0.84
N ARG A 24 -7.89 5.34 2.00
CA ARG A 24 -7.84 6.16 3.22
C ARG A 24 -6.41 6.41 3.68
N ALA A 25 -5.55 5.39 3.65
CA ALA A 25 -4.14 5.57 3.98
C ALA A 25 -3.41 6.50 2.99
N MET A 26 -3.80 6.51 1.72
CA MET A 26 -3.32 7.49 0.74
C MET A 26 -3.81 8.90 1.07
N ALA A 27 -5.10 9.06 1.39
CA ALA A 27 -5.69 10.35 1.76
C ALA A 27 -5.06 10.94 3.05
N GLU A 28 -4.74 10.09 4.03
CA GLU A 28 -4.04 10.46 5.25
C GLU A 28 -2.53 10.71 5.04
N SER A 29 -2.05 10.74 3.80
CA SER A 29 -0.63 10.91 3.42
C SER A 29 0.32 9.84 4.00
N ARG A 30 -0.22 8.70 4.43
CA ARG A 30 0.56 7.57 4.97
C ARG A 30 1.11 6.65 3.88
N ALA A 31 0.52 6.70 2.69
CA ALA A 31 0.93 5.96 1.50
C ALA A 31 0.96 6.94 0.30
N LYS A 32 2.13 7.11 -0.32
CA LYS A 32 2.26 7.96 -1.51
C LYS A 32 2.55 7.09 -2.73
N PRO A 33 1.78 7.18 -3.81
CA PRO A 33 2.10 6.48 -5.05
C PRO A 33 3.33 7.11 -5.72
N ALA A 34 4.08 6.28 -6.44
CA ALA A 34 5.21 6.73 -7.23
C ALA A 34 4.75 7.50 -8.47
N VAL A 35 3.67 7.03 -9.09
CA VAL A 35 3.12 7.60 -10.31
C VAL A 35 1.59 7.56 -10.26
N ILE A 36 0.95 8.61 -10.78
CA ILE A 36 -0.50 8.64 -11.02
C ILE A 36 -0.72 8.78 -12.53
N GLN A 37 -1.34 7.78 -13.16
CA GLN A 37 -1.70 7.81 -14.58
C GLN A 37 -3.20 7.57 -14.74
N GLY A 38 -3.90 8.51 -15.39
CA GLY A 38 -5.34 8.38 -15.65
C GLY A 38 -6.21 8.23 -14.40
N GLY A 39 -5.78 8.78 -13.25
CA GLY A 39 -6.46 8.62 -11.96
C GLY A 39 -6.14 7.31 -11.24
N ILE A 40 -5.31 6.44 -11.81
CA ILE A 40 -4.84 5.20 -11.19
C ILE A 40 -3.48 5.46 -10.54
N SER A 41 -3.36 5.05 -9.28
CA SER A 41 -2.13 5.12 -8.49
C SER A 41 -1.28 3.87 -8.70
N PHE A 42 -0.01 4.08 -9.04
CA PHE A 42 1.01 3.06 -9.25
C PHE A 42 2.12 3.20 -8.21
N PHE A 43 2.58 2.06 -7.72
CA PHE A 43 3.62 1.95 -6.70
C PHE A 43 4.80 1.19 -7.29
N ASP A 44 6.00 1.71 -7.07
CA ASP A 44 7.21 0.94 -7.26
C ASP A 44 7.37 -0.12 -6.15
N GLU A 45 8.31 -1.03 -6.34
CA GLU A 45 8.55 -2.14 -5.42
C GLU A 45 9.01 -1.69 -4.03
N GLU A 46 9.84 -0.65 -3.94
CA GLU A 46 10.37 -0.13 -2.67
C GLU A 46 9.25 0.50 -1.85
N THR A 47 8.44 1.34 -2.48
CA THR A 47 7.26 1.96 -1.89
C THR A 47 6.25 0.89 -1.46
N PHE A 48 6.02 -0.13 -2.30
CA PHE A 48 5.16 -1.25 -1.94
C PHE A 48 5.67 -2.00 -0.69
N ALA A 49 6.95 -2.35 -0.66
CA ALA A 49 7.55 -3.06 0.48
C ALA A 49 7.49 -2.24 1.77
N SER A 50 7.74 -0.93 1.68
CA SER A 50 7.65 0.01 2.80
C SER A 50 6.23 0.07 3.37
N ILE A 51 5.23 0.23 2.50
CA ILE A 51 3.82 0.30 2.91
C ILE A 51 3.38 -1.04 3.51
N LYS A 52 3.73 -2.17 2.87
CA LYS A 52 3.43 -3.52 3.39
C LYS A 52 4.00 -3.71 4.80
N ARG A 53 5.28 -3.36 5.03
CA ARG A 53 5.90 -3.45 6.37
C ARG A 53 5.15 -2.61 7.41
N ARG A 54 4.78 -1.37 7.06
CA ARG A 54 4.04 -0.48 7.98
C ARG A 54 2.65 -1.00 8.30
N PHE A 55 1.93 -1.53 7.32
CA PHE A 55 0.60 -2.11 7.54
C PHE A 55 0.67 -3.39 8.38
N VAL A 56 1.60 -4.29 8.09
CA VAL A 56 1.82 -5.50 8.89
C VAL A 56 2.20 -5.13 10.33
N ALA A 57 3.10 -4.15 10.51
CA ALA A 57 3.47 -3.67 11.84
C ALA A 57 2.33 -2.96 12.57
N ALA A 58 1.49 -2.18 11.87
CA ALA A 58 0.32 -1.53 12.45
C ALA A 58 -0.73 -2.57 12.88
N ARG A 59 -0.97 -3.59 12.04
CA ARG A 59 -1.87 -4.70 12.34
C ARG A 59 -1.38 -5.49 13.56
N ALA A 60 -0.09 -5.85 13.59
CA ALA A 60 0.54 -6.52 14.73
C ALA A 60 0.55 -5.70 16.03
N LYS A 61 0.40 -4.37 15.96
CA LYS A 61 0.23 -3.51 17.14
C LYS A 61 -1.21 -3.38 17.61
N CYS A 62 -2.18 -3.48 16.69
CA CYS A 62 -3.61 -3.48 17.03
C CYS A 62 -4.08 -4.85 17.52
N GLU A 63 -3.53 -5.93 16.97
CA GLU A 63 -3.59 -7.28 17.53
C GLU A 63 -2.52 -7.37 18.63
N GLY A 64 -2.74 -6.73 19.79
CA GLY A 64 -1.87 -6.88 20.95
C GLY A 64 -1.66 -8.37 21.30
N PRO A 65 -0.56 -8.75 21.97
CA PRO A 65 -0.36 -10.13 22.40
C PRO A 65 -1.55 -10.54 23.27
N LEU A 66 -2.27 -11.58 22.82
CA LEU A 66 -3.20 -12.33 23.66
C LEU A 66 -2.48 -12.84 24.91
#